data_AF-A0A5N9A931-F1
#
_entry.id   AF-A0A5N9A931-F1
#
_cell.length_a   1.000
_cell.length_b   1.000
_cell.length_c   1.000
_cell.angle_alpha   90.00
_cell.angle_beta   90.00
_cell.angle_gamma   90.00
#
_symmetry.space_group_name_H-M   'P 1'
#
loop_
_entity.id
_entity.type
_entity.pdbx_description
1 polymer ?
#
loop_
_entity_poly.entity_id
_entity_poly.type
_entity_poly.pdbx_seq_one_letter_code
_entity_poly.pdbx_strand_id
1 'polypeptide(L)'
;MTQIERYSQLMKVNITKVRAEAKVHFDISGSVLAGTIKAGAPKVETSYEIESPEAPDKVAAVLKNAKNGCWVRAAVSNPTPFEETLTVNGEPFSLD
;
A
#
# COMPACT_ATOMS: atom_id res chain seq x y z
N MET A 1 6.56 11.20 -0.55
CA MET A 1 5.67 11.76 -1.60
C MET A 1 4.47 10.85 -1.74
N THR A 2 3.34 11.24 -1.16
CA THR A 2 2.11 10.42 -1.15
C THR A 2 1.36 10.57 -2.47
N GLN A 3 0.38 9.69 -2.75
CA GLN A 3 -0.52 9.89 -3.90
C GLN A 3 -1.37 11.16 -3.75
N ILE A 4 -1.69 11.58 -2.53
CA ILE A 4 -2.46 12.80 -2.26
C ILE A 4 -1.74 14.02 -2.83
N GLU A 5 -0.43 14.13 -2.60
CA GLU A 5 0.42 15.19 -3.15
C GLU A 5 0.54 15.12 -4.68
N ARG A 6 0.71 13.91 -5.24
CA ARG A 6 0.78 13.73 -6.69
C ARG A 6 -0.50 14.22 -7.39
N TYR A 7 -1.66 13.76 -6.92
CA TYR A 7 -2.93 14.12 -7.55
C TYR A 7 -3.36 15.55 -7.23
N SER A 8 -2.97 16.12 -6.08
CA SER A 8 -3.22 17.54 -5.79
C SER A 8 -2.52 18.44 -6.82
N GLN A 9 -1.26 18.14 -7.17
CA GLN A 9 -0.50 18.86 -8.19
C GLN A 9 -1.13 18.70 -9.59
N LEU A 10 -1.43 17.47 -10.00
CA LEU A 10 -2.01 17.20 -11.33
C LEU A 10 -3.38 17.84 -11.53
N MET A 11 -4.19 17.87 -10.47
CA MET A 11 -5.55 18.44 -10.50
C MET A 11 -5.58 19.92 -10.14
N LYS A 12 -4.42 20.53 -9.82
CA LYS A 12 -4.28 21.93 -9.42
C LYS A 12 -5.18 22.29 -8.22
N VAL A 13 -5.23 21.39 -7.23
CA VAL A 13 -5.98 21.57 -5.99
C VAL A 13 -4.98 21.82 -4.87
N ASN A 14 -5.10 22.96 -4.19
CA ASN A 14 -4.19 23.31 -3.12
C ASN A 14 -4.51 22.49 -1.85
N ILE A 15 -3.63 21.55 -1.48
CA ILE A 15 -3.66 20.88 -0.18
C ILE A 15 -2.51 21.46 0.65
N THR A 16 -2.82 22.08 1.78
CA THR A 16 -1.85 22.82 2.59
C THR A 16 -1.16 21.94 3.62
N LYS A 17 -1.87 20.93 4.13
CA LYS A 17 -1.32 20.00 5.12
C LYS A 17 -1.96 18.63 5.00
N VAL A 18 -1.13 17.60 5.19
CA VAL A 18 -1.56 16.21 5.30
C VAL A 18 -0.84 15.57 6.46
N ARG A 19 -1.58 15.01 7.40
CA ARG A 19 -1.08 14.06 8.41
C ARG A 19 -1.66 12.70 8.08
N ALA A 20 -0.81 11.68 8.08
CA ALA A 20 -1.22 10.30 7.83
C ALA A 20 -0.68 9.39 8.93
N GLU A 21 -1.49 8.45 9.38
CA GLU A 21 -1.07 7.36 10.25
C GLU A 21 -1.53 6.05 9.61
N ALA A 22 -0.66 5.04 9.64
CA ALA A 22 -0.95 3.70 9.14
C ALA A 22 -0.65 2.68 10.22
N LYS A 23 -1.58 1.73 10.43
CA LYS A 23 -1.42 0.58 11.33
C LYS A 23 -1.59 -0.68 10.52
N VAL A 24 -0.61 -1.57 10.57
CA VAL A 24 -0.68 -2.87 9.92
C VAL A 24 -0.67 -3.94 11.00
N HIS A 25 -1.65 -4.84 10.93
CA HIS A 25 -1.73 -6.01 11.79
C HIS A 25 -1.15 -7.17 11.01
N PHE A 26 -0.10 -7.77 11.54
CA PHE A 26 0.55 -8.94 10.96
C PHE A 26 0.27 -10.16 11.83
N ASP A 27 0.12 -11.31 11.19
CA ASP A 27 0.10 -12.60 11.85
C ASP A 27 1.08 -13.56 11.18
N ILE A 28 1.56 -14.52 11.97
CA ILE A 28 2.38 -15.62 11.48
C ILE A 28 1.99 -16.88 12.24
N SER A 29 1.89 -17.99 11.52
CA SER A 29 1.53 -19.30 12.08
C SER A 29 2.34 -20.41 11.43
N GLY A 30 2.30 -21.62 12.01
CA GLY A 30 2.99 -22.80 11.51
C GLY A 30 4.31 -23.12 12.24
N SER A 31 5.09 -24.03 11.67
CA SER A 31 6.36 -24.48 12.23
C SER A 31 7.50 -24.29 11.23
N VAL A 32 8.59 -23.68 11.69
CA VAL A 32 9.82 -23.47 10.92
C VAL A 32 10.43 -24.82 10.53
N LEU A 33 10.59 -25.73 11.51
CA LEU A 33 11.20 -27.04 11.26
C LEU A 33 10.35 -27.93 10.36
N ALA A 34 9.03 -27.75 10.38
CA ALA A 34 8.11 -28.51 9.52
C ALA A 34 7.84 -27.84 8.17
N GLY A 35 8.40 -26.65 7.88
CA GLY A 35 8.17 -25.95 6.62
C GLY A 35 6.72 -25.48 6.39
N THR A 36 5.95 -25.23 7.46
CA THR A 36 4.51 -24.91 7.36
C THR A 36 4.18 -23.44 7.66
N ILE A 37 5.18 -22.56 7.58
CA ILE A 37 5.03 -21.15 7.91
C ILE A 37 4.03 -20.48 6.96
N LYS A 38 3.06 -19.78 7.54
CA LYS A 38 2.13 -18.92 6.82
C LYS A 38 2.13 -17.55 7.48
N ALA A 39 2.39 -16.51 6.70
CA ALA A 39 2.33 -15.12 7.12
C ALA A 39 1.10 -14.43 6.54
N GLY A 40 0.52 -13.51 7.30
CA GLY A 40 -0.66 -12.76 6.94
C GLY A 40 -0.56 -11.29 7.33
N ALA A 41 -1.36 -10.46 6.66
CA ALA A 41 -1.60 -9.06 7.02
C ALA A 41 -3.11 -8.79 7.05
N PRO A 42 -3.85 -9.34 8.03
CA PRO A 42 -5.31 -9.42 8.02
C PRO A 42 -6.00 -8.06 8.05
N LYS A 43 -5.31 -7.02 8.50
CA LYS A 43 -5.88 -5.68 8.61
C LYS A 43 -4.83 -4.60 8.37
N VAL A 44 -5.16 -3.65 7.52
CA VAL A 44 -4.43 -2.39 7.33
C VAL A 44 -5.40 -1.24 7.60
N GLU A 45 -5.04 -0.36 8.53
CA GLU A 45 -5.81 0.82 8.89
C GLU A 45 -5.02 2.07 8.53
N THR A 46 -5.69 3.06 7.98
CA THR A 46 -5.08 4.35 7.64
C THR A 46 -6.01 5.48 8.08
N SER A 47 -5.48 6.44 8.83
CA SER A 47 -6.17 7.70 9.15
C SER A 47 -5.44 8.87 8.50
N TYR A 48 -6.22 9.85 8.04
CA TYR A 48 -5.70 11.05 7.38
C TYR A 48 -6.38 12.29 7.94
N GLU A 49 -5.59 13.29 8.30
CA GLU A 49 -6.06 14.66 8.58
C GLU A 49 -5.54 15.54 7.44
N ILE A 50 -6.44 16.23 6.74
CA ILE A 50 -6.12 17.00 5.53
C ILE A 50 -6.68 18.41 5.68
N GLU A 51 -5.84 19.41 5.40
CA GLU A 51 -6.22 20.81 5.36
C GLU A 51 -6.11 21.33 3.92
N SER A 52 -7.13 22.06 3.46
CA SER A 52 -7.17 22.67 2.14
C SER A 52 -8.15 23.85 2.14
N PRO A 53 -7.82 24.98 1.48
CA PRO A 53 -8.74 26.09 1.27
C PRO A 53 -9.71 25.85 0.10
N GLU A 54 -9.55 24.75 -0.65
CA GLU A 54 -10.38 24.46 -1.83
C GLU A 54 -11.77 23.93 -1.45
N ALA A 55 -12.69 23.97 -2.42
CA ALA A 55 -14.04 23.44 -2.23
C ALA A 55 -14.01 21.92 -1.91
N PRO A 56 -14.89 21.43 -1.00
CA PRO A 56 -14.87 20.04 -0.54
C PRO A 56 -14.97 18.98 -1.65
N ASP A 57 -15.72 19.28 -2.72
CA ASP A 57 -15.88 18.42 -3.88
C ASP A 57 -14.58 18.25 -4.68
N LYS A 58 -13.80 19.32 -4.86
CA LYS A 58 -12.46 19.26 -5.48
C LYS A 58 -11.50 18.42 -4.64
N VAL A 59 -11.49 18.62 -3.33
CA VAL A 59 -10.65 17.84 -2.41
C VAL A 59 -11.06 16.36 -2.47
N ALA A 60 -12.36 16.06 -2.43
CA ALA A 60 -12.85 14.69 -2.55
C ALA A 60 -12.42 14.00 -3.86
N ALA A 61 -12.41 14.73 -4.97
CA ALA A 61 -11.95 14.21 -6.26
C ALA A 61 -10.44 13.84 -6.23
N VAL A 62 -9.60 14.68 -5.61
CA VAL A 62 -8.18 14.37 -5.39
C VAL A 62 -8.02 13.13 -4.52
N LEU A 63 -8.72 13.04 -3.40
CA LEU A 63 -8.60 11.92 -2.47
C LEU A 63 -9.08 10.61 -3.09
N LYS A 64 -10.12 10.65 -3.92
CA LYS A 64 -10.58 9.50 -4.70
C LYS A 64 -9.50 9.00 -5.66
N ASN A 65 -8.89 9.92 -6.41
CA ASN A 65 -7.79 9.56 -7.32
C ASN A 65 -6.56 9.05 -6.55
N ALA A 66 -6.20 9.69 -5.45
CA ALA A 66 -5.09 9.26 -4.61
C ALA A 66 -5.29 7.86 -4.01
N LYS A 67 -6.51 7.54 -3.59
CA LYS A 67 -6.88 6.22 -3.08
C LYS A 67 -6.76 5.15 -4.18
N ASN A 68 -7.26 5.44 -5.38
CA ASN A 68 -7.23 4.51 -6.51
C ASN A 68 -5.83 4.35 -7.11
N GLY A 69 -5.00 5.39 -7.06
CA GLY A 69 -3.62 5.37 -7.52
C GLY A 69 -2.61 4.84 -6.50
N CYS A 70 -3.04 4.45 -5.30
CA CYS A 70 -2.14 3.94 -4.28
C CYS A 70 -1.73 2.50 -4.60
N TRP A 71 -0.51 2.32 -5.12
CA TRP A 71 0.04 1.00 -5.47
C TRP A 71 0.01 -0.02 -4.34
N VAL A 72 0.38 0.37 -3.11
CA VAL A 72 0.34 -0.52 -1.94
C VAL A 72 -1.10 -0.97 -1.66
N ARG A 73 -2.06 -0.05 -1.69
CA ARG A 73 -3.47 -0.39 -1.51
C ARG A 73 -3.94 -1.34 -2.62
N ALA A 74 -3.55 -1.08 -3.86
CA ALA A 74 -3.90 -1.91 -5.01
C ALA A 74 -3.34 -3.33 -4.89
N ALA A 75 -2.07 -3.48 -4.50
CA ALA A 75 -1.40 -4.76 -4.31
C ALA A 75 -1.95 -5.56 -3.11
N VAL A 76 -2.40 -4.88 -2.05
CA VAL A 76 -3.05 -5.54 -0.91
C VAL A 76 -4.49 -5.93 -1.23
N SER A 77 -5.22 -5.12 -2.02
CA SER A 77 -6.64 -5.37 -2.33
C SER A 77 -6.83 -6.37 -3.48
N ASN A 78 -5.85 -6.48 -4.37
CA ASN A 78 -5.85 -7.39 -5.51
C ASN A 78 -4.54 -8.18 -5.46
N PRO A 79 -4.57 -9.51 -5.25
CA PRO A 79 -3.36 -10.32 -5.21
C PRO A 79 -2.53 -10.15 -6.49
N THR A 80 -1.42 -9.44 -6.39
CA THR A 80 -0.44 -9.34 -7.47
C THR A 80 0.43 -10.60 -7.43
N PRO A 81 0.59 -11.34 -8.55
CA PRO A 81 1.53 -12.45 -8.61
C PRO A 81 2.94 -11.99 -8.26
N PHE A 82 3.60 -12.71 -7.35
CA PHE A 82 5.02 -12.57 -7.09
C PHE A 82 5.76 -13.58 -7.95
N GLU A 83 6.64 -13.11 -8.80
CA GLU A 83 7.57 -13.93 -9.57
C GLU A 83 8.94 -13.81 -8.94
N GLU A 84 9.53 -14.95 -8.58
CA GLU A 84 10.87 -15.01 -8.01
C GLU A 84 11.72 -16.08 -8.70
N THR A 85 13.01 -15.76 -8.86
CA THR A 85 14.01 -16.69 -9.36
C THR A 85 15.06 -16.88 -8.29
N LEU A 86 15.34 -18.12 -7.91
CA LEU A 86 16.34 -18.42 -6.89
C LEU A 86 17.60 -18.97 -7.55
N THR A 87 18.75 -18.57 -7.01
CA THR A 87 20.05 -19.13 -7.36
C THR A 87 20.76 -19.54 -6.09
N VAL A 88 21.16 -20.80 -6.00
CA VAL A 88 21.85 -21.35 -4.83
C VAL A 88 23.22 -21.84 -5.30
N ASN A 89 24.28 -21.26 -4.74
CA ASN A 89 25.67 -21.56 -5.09
C ASN A 89 26.00 -21.43 -6.59
N GLY A 90 25.38 -20.45 -7.26
CA GLY A 90 25.59 -20.18 -8.69
C GLY A 90 24.68 -20.96 -9.63
N GLU A 91 23.90 -21.92 -9.12
CA GLU A 91 22.98 -22.73 -9.92
C GLU A 91 21.52 -22.29 -9.73
N PRO A 92 20.69 -22.27 -10.79
CA PRO A 92 19.25 -22.01 -10.67
C PRO A 92 18.59 -23.01 -9.71
N PHE A 93 17.70 -22.50 -8.87
CA PHE A 93 17.00 -23.28 -7.85
C PHE A 93 15.50 -22.96 -7.90
N SER A 94 14.66 -23.98 -7.72
CA SER A 94 13.19 -23.85 -7.69
C SER A 94 12.69 -24.30 -6.32
N LEU A 95 11.84 -23.48 -5.70
CA LEU A 95 10.99 -23.91 -4.59
C LEU A 95 9.68 -24.39 -5.24
N ASP A 96 9.31 -25.65 -5.02
CA ASP A 96 7.98 -26.16 -5.40
C ASP A 96 6.86 -25.52 -4.55
#